data_AF-A0A1H7Q4R6-F1
#
_entry.id   AF-A0A1H7Q4R6-F1
#
_cell.length_a   1.000
_cell.length_b   1.000
_cell.length_c   1.000
_cell.angle_alpha   90.00
_cell.angle_beta   90.00
_cell.angle_gamma   90.00
#
_symmetry.space_group_name_H-M   'P 1'
#
loop_
_entity.id
_entity.type
_entity.pdbx_description
1 polymer ?
#
loop_
_entity_poly.entity_id
_entity_poly.type
_entity_poly.pdbx_seq_one_letter_code
_entity_poly.pdbx_strand_id
1 'polypeptide(L)'
;MFLANPAVAAGPKPPPPGTAGGQKVCSAVVPSVFRDSINVPASWSAETCAEWARSVGAQDYQLGCFFETRRNSPGFQWGQSVSLNGNQRAPVPASNCGW
;
A
#
# COMPACT_ATOMS: atom_id res chain seq x y z
N MET A 1 -39.97 5.11 -27.56
CA MET A 1 -38.89 6.09 -27.69
C MET A 1 -37.70 5.54 -26.91
N PHE A 2 -36.76 4.89 -27.59
CA PHE A 2 -35.45 4.57 -27.01
C PHE A 2 -34.58 5.80 -27.15
N LEU A 3 -33.85 6.18 -26.09
CA LEU A 3 -32.39 6.34 -26.12
C LEU A 3 -31.85 6.22 -24.70
N ALA A 4 -31.00 5.19 -24.52
CA ALA A 4 -30.16 4.96 -23.36
C ALA A 4 -29.04 6.01 -23.29
N ASN A 5 -28.50 6.22 -22.09
CA ASN A 5 -27.24 6.91 -21.91
C ASN A 5 -26.39 6.10 -20.92
N PRO A 6 -25.54 5.16 -21.36
CA PRO A 6 -24.46 4.67 -20.54
C PRO A 6 -23.28 5.60 -20.81
N ALA A 7 -23.09 6.62 -19.96
CA ALA A 7 -21.77 7.21 -19.84
C ALA A 7 -20.86 6.13 -19.23
N VAL A 8 -20.25 5.34 -20.10
CA VAL A 8 -19.10 4.50 -19.74
C VAL A 8 -18.04 5.49 -19.28
N ALA A 9 -17.89 5.63 -17.96
CA ALA A 9 -16.73 6.30 -17.40
C ALA A 9 -15.50 5.62 -17.99
N ALA A 10 -14.77 6.34 -18.84
CA ALA A 10 -13.50 5.88 -19.35
C ALA A 10 -12.62 5.58 -18.12
N GLY A 11 -12.42 4.29 -17.83
CA GLY A 11 -11.54 3.88 -16.76
C GLY A 11 -10.16 4.52 -16.97
N PRO A 12 -9.49 4.97 -15.91
CA PRO A 12 -8.19 5.60 -16.05
C PRO A 12 -7.24 4.65 -16.80
N LYS A 13 -6.58 5.19 -17.83
CA LYS A 13 -5.58 4.51 -18.64
C LYS A 13 -4.58 3.77 -17.72
N PRO A 14 -4.27 2.48 -17.99
CA PRO A 14 -3.25 1.77 -17.23
C PRO A 14 -1.92 2.54 -17.31
N PRO A 15 -1.24 2.77 -16.18
CA PRO A 15 -0.01 3.53 -16.17
C PRO A 15 1.12 2.76 -16.91
N PRO A 16 2.09 3.47 -17.54
CA PRO A 16 3.15 2.86 -18.36
C PRO A 16 4.00 1.78 -17.66
N PRO A 17 4.77 0.93 -18.37
CA PRO A 17 5.67 -0.04 -17.72
C PRO A 17 6.79 0.66 -16.94
N GLY A 18 7.00 0.26 -15.66
CA GLY A 18 7.77 1.04 -14.65
C GLY A 18 6.91 2.07 -13.89
N THR A 19 5.69 2.27 -14.37
CA THR A 19 4.57 3.00 -13.79
C THR A 19 3.40 2.03 -13.47
N ALA A 20 3.52 0.75 -13.85
CA ALA A 20 2.62 -0.36 -13.52
C ALA A 20 2.79 -0.76 -12.05
N GLY A 21 2.33 0.15 -11.17
CA GLY A 21 1.38 -0.13 -10.11
C GLY A 21 1.71 -1.27 -9.16
N GLY A 22 2.89 -1.25 -8.54
CA GLY A 22 3.04 -2.00 -7.30
C GLY A 22 1.95 -1.55 -6.32
N GLN A 23 1.24 -2.48 -5.71
CA GLN A 23 0.18 -2.20 -4.75
C GLN A 23 0.81 -2.03 -3.36
N LYS A 24 0.75 -0.80 -2.85
CA LYS A 24 1.15 -0.46 -1.48
C LYS A 24 0.32 -1.26 -0.47
N VAL A 25 0.98 -1.81 0.54
CA VAL A 25 0.35 -2.48 1.70
C VAL A 25 0.78 -1.82 3.00
N CYS A 26 -0.17 -1.27 3.76
CA CYS A 26 0.10 -0.75 5.09
C CYS A 26 -0.21 -1.83 6.13
N SER A 27 0.69 -2.06 7.09
CA SER A 27 0.45 -2.99 8.19
C SER A 27 0.53 -2.31 9.55
N ALA A 28 -0.53 -2.51 10.33
CA ALA A 28 -0.63 -2.20 11.74
C ALA A 28 -0.16 -3.41 12.56
N VAL A 29 0.77 -3.20 13.49
CA VAL A 29 1.38 -4.29 14.25
C VAL A 29 1.28 -4.00 15.75
N VAL A 30 0.65 -4.93 16.48
CA VAL A 30 0.70 -5.00 17.94
C VAL A 30 1.48 -6.26 18.30
N PRO A 31 2.76 -6.13 18.69
CA PRO A 31 3.61 -7.27 18.99
C PRO A 31 2.93 -8.27 19.91
N SER A 32 2.94 -9.54 19.52
CA SER A 32 2.35 -10.67 20.27
C SER A 32 0.83 -10.64 20.47
N VAL A 33 0.10 -9.70 19.85
CA VAL A 33 -1.38 -9.62 19.95
C VAL A 33 -2.02 -9.77 18.58
N PHE A 34 -1.79 -8.83 17.66
CA PHE A 34 -2.38 -8.88 16.32
C PHE A 34 -1.55 -8.14 15.29
N ARG A 35 -1.82 -8.47 14.02
CA ARG A 35 -1.36 -7.73 12.86
C ARG A 35 -2.52 -7.59 11.88
N ASP A 36 -2.75 -6.37 11.42
CA ASP A 36 -3.68 -6.09 10.33
C ASP A 36 -2.92 -5.49 9.15
N SER A 37 -3.35 -5.78 7.93
CA SER A 37 -2.69 -5.33 6.70
C SER A 37 -3.71 -5.02 5.63
N ILE A 38 -3.64 -3.80 5.10
CA ILE A 38 -4.57 -3.30 4.09
C ILE A 38 -3.82 -2.86 2.83
N ASN A 39 -4.44 -3.10 1.67
CA ASN A 39 -4.03 -2.48 0.43
C ASN A 39 -4.44 -1.00 0.46
N VAL A 40 -3.51 -0.10 0.15
CA VAL A 40 -3.76 1.35 0.25
C VAL A 40 -3.64 2.06 -1.10
N PRO A 41 -4.36 3.18 -1.29
CA PRO A 41 -4.25 3.97 -2.51
C PRO A 41 -2.81 4.48 -2.75
N ALA A 42 -2.49 4.77 -4.02
CA ALA A 42 -1.20 5.34 -4.39
C ALA A 42 -0.91 6.68 -3.70
N SER A 43 -1.95 7.43 -3.31
CA SER A 43 -1.84 8.72 -2.60
C SER A 43 -1.36 8.61 -1.16
N TRP A 44 -1.37 7.41 -0.55
CA TRP A 44 -0.90 7.24 0.82
C TRP A 44 0.61 7.34 0.89
N SER A 45 1.11 8.15 1.83
CA SER A 45 2.52 8.15 2.21
C SER A 45 2.77 7.17 3.37
N ALA A 46 4.04 6.95 3.70
CA ALA A 46 4.43 6.23 4.90
C ALA A 46 3.82 6.84 6.19
N GLU A 47 3.65 8.17 6.24
CA GLU A 47 3.05 8.87 7.38
C GLU A 47 1.55 8.60 7.49
N THR A 48 0.81 8.61 6.38
CA THR A 48 -0.62 8.25 6.39
C THR A 48 -0.81 6.82 6.88
N CYS A 49 0.07 5.90 6.49
CA CYS A 49 0.06 4.53 7.00
C CYS A 49 0.33 4.48 8.51
N ALA A 50 1.30 5.25 9.01
CA ALA A 50 1.58 5.34 10.44
C ALA A 50 0.40 5.91 11.23
N GLU A 51 -0.26 6.95 10.71
CA GLU A 51 -1.46 7.55 11.31
C GLU A 51 -2.62 6.57 11.39
N TRP A 52 -2.88 5.84 10.30
CA TRP A 52 -3.88 4.78 10.29
C TRP A 52 -3.54 3.68 11.30
N ALA A 53 -2.27 3.22 11.34
CA ALA A 53 -1.85 2.20 12.28
C ALA A 53 -2.05 2.64 13.75
N ARG A 54 -1.74 3.91 14.07
CA ARG A 54 -2.06 4.48 15.40
C ARG A 54 -3.56 4.48 15.67
N SER A 55 -4.39 4.82 14.66
CA SER A 55 -5.85 4.90 14.83
C SER A 55 -6.50 3.56 15.18
N VAL A 56 -5.88 2.44 14.79
CA VAL A 56 -6.35 1.09 15.12
C VAL A 56 -5.67 0.49 16.35
N GLY A 57 -4.88 1.28 17.09
CA GLY A 57 -4.23 0.86 18.34
C GLY A 57 -2.91 0.10 18.16
N ALA A 58 -2.26 0.22 17.01
CA ALA A 58 -0.96 -0.40 16.77
C ALA A 58 0.18 0.25 17.57
N GLN A 59 1.21 -0.52 17.89
CA GLN A 59 2.45 -0.04 18.52
C GLN A 59 3.55 0.18 17.48
N ASP A 60 3.53 -0.63 16.42
CA ASP A 60 4.46 -0.58 15.31
C ASP A 60 3.67 -0.52 13.98
N TYR A 61 4.34 -0.08 12.93
CA TYR A 61 3.82 -0.17 11.57
C TYR A 61 4.88 -0.66 10.60
N GLN A 62 4.44 -1.23 9.48
CA GLN A 62 5.30 -1.79 8.46
C GLN A 62 4.74 -1.54 7.08
N LEU A 63 5.63 -1.21 6.14
CA LEU A 63 5.27 -0.95 4.75
C LEU A 63 5.53 -2.19 3.92
N GLY A 64 4.60 -2.54 3.03
CA GLY A 64 4.70 -3.65 2.12
C GLY A 64 4.43 -3.25 0.68
N CYS A 65 4.85 -4.10 -0.24
CA CYS A 65 4.70 -3.88 -1.67
C CYS A 65 4.34 -5.20 -2.36
N PHE A 66 3.19 -5.26 -3.00
CA PHE A 66 2.91 -6.27 -4.04
C PHE A 66 3.38 -5.72 -5.38
N PHE A 67 4.08 -6.53 -6.17
CA PHE A 67 4.64 -6.11 -7.46
C PHE A 67 4.71 -7.29 -8.42
N GLU A 68 4.89 -7.03 -9.72
CA GLU A 68 5.24 -8.09 -10.67
C GLU A 68 6.75 -8.21 -10.79
N THR A 69 7.28 -9.42 -10.56
CA THR A 69 8.71 -9.73 -10.78
C THR A 69 9.03 -9.95 -12.26
N ARG A 70 8.05 -10.48 -13.00
CA ARG A 70 7.98 -10.68 -14.45
C ARG A 70 6.49 -10.82 -14.80
N ARG A 71 6.13 -10.75 -16.09
CA ARG A 71 4.74 -10.88 -16.54
C ARG A 71 4.05 -12.09 -15.88
N ASN A 72 2.90 -11.85 -15.24
CA ASN A 72 2.10 -12.86 -14.53
C ASN A 72 2.84 -13.59 -13.38
N SER A 73 3.80 -12.92 -12.74
CA SER A 73 4.58 -13.49 -11.63
C SER A 73 4.55 -12.52 -10.45
N PRO A 74 3.52 -12.61 -9.59
CA PRO A 74 3.38 -11.72 -8.44
C PRO A 74 4.51 -11.98 -7.43
N GLY A 75 5.04 -10.90 -6.90
CA GLY A 75 5.99 -10.86 -5.80
C GLY A 75 5.43 -9.98 -4.69
N PHE A 76 5.94 -10.21 -3.50
CA PHE A 76 5.59 -9.41 -2.33
C PHE A 76 6.81 -9.21 -1.45
N GLN A 77 6.94 -8.02 -0.88
CA GLN A 77 8.02 -7.70 0.03
C GLN A 77 7.55 -6.78 1.15
N TRP A 78 8.00 -7.09 2.37
CA TRP A 78 7.92 -6.19 3.51
C TRP A 78 9.19 -5.35 3.65
N GLY A 79 9.04 -4.10 4.07
CA GLY A 79 10.11 -3.31 4.68
C GLY A 79 10.35 -3.74 6.13
N GLN A 80 11.17 -2.99 6.88
CA GLN A 80 11.34 -3.23 8.31
C GLN A 80 10.15 -2.65 9.09
N SER A 81 9.73 -3.35 10.16
CA SER A 81 8.75 -2.82 11.11
C SER A 81 9.40 -1.77 11.99
N VAL A 82 8.71 -0.67 12.28
CA VAL A 82 9.22 0.38 13.17
C VAL A 82 8.17 0.80 14.17
N SER A 83 8.62 1.25 15.34
CA SER A 83 7.74 1.73 16.39
C SER A 83 7.13 3.08 16.05
N LEU A 84 5.82 3.18 16.27
CA LEU A 84 5.04 4.41 16.14
C LEU A 84 5.34 5.43 17.25
N ASN A 85 5.99 4.99 18.34
CA ASN A 85 6.41 5.84 19.45
C ASN A 85 7.81 6.46 19.23
N GLY A 86 8.52 6.07 18.16
CA GLY A 86 9.82 6.62 17.81
C GLY A 86 9.75 7.69 16.72
N ASN A 87 10.83 8.45 16.56
CA ASN A 87 11.00 9.40 15.45
C ASN A 87 11.46 8.72 14.14
N GLN A 88 11.35 7.39 14.05
CA GLN A 88 11.85 6.62 12.92
C GLN A 88 10.72 6.38 11.92
N ARG A 89 10.99 6.63 10.64
CA ARG A 89 10.09 6.26 9.55
C ARG A 89 10.38 4.84 9.12
N ALA A 90 9.34 4.07 8.81
CA ALA A 90 9.47 2.73 8.29
C ALA A 90 10.29 2.76 6.98
N PRO A 91 11.37 1.98 6.87
CA PRO A 91 12.09 1.87 5.61
C PRO A 91 11.18 1.36 4.50
N VAL A 92 11.19 2.06 3.37
CA VAL A 92 10.45 1.66 2.17
C VAL A 92 11.02 0.34 1.64
N PRO A 93 10.18 -0.67 1.32
CA PRO A 93 10.66 -1.89 0.68
C PRO A 93 11.39 -1.59 -0.63
N ALA A 94 12.47 -2.34 -0.91
CA ALA A 94 13.34 -2.13 -2.08
C ALA A 94 12.59 -2.24 -3.42
N SER A 95 11.51 -3.02 -3.44
CA SER A 95 10.47 -2.97 -4.48
C SER A 95 9.69 -1.66 -4.32
N ASN A 96 10.20 -0.60 -4.98
CA ASN A 96 9.71 0.77 -4.87
C ASN A 96 8.26 0.92 -5.36
N CYS A 97 7.29 0.57 -4.51
CA CYS A 97 5.85 0.81 -4.68
C CYS A 97 5.46 2.30 -4.59
N GLY A 98 6.42 3.23 -4.62
CA GLY A 98 6.20 4.67 -4.51
C GLY A 98 5.76 5.15 -3.12
N TRP A 99 6.18 4.44 -2.06
CA TRP A 99 5.93 4.81 -0.66
C TRP A 99 6.56 6.14 -0.25
#